data_AF-N9NCE6-F1
#
_entry.id   AF-N9NCE6-F1
#
_cell.length_a   1.000
_cell.length_b   1.000
_cell.length_c   1.000
_cell.angle_alpha   90.00
_cell.angle_beta   90.00
_cell.angle_gamma   90.00
#
_symmetry.space_group_name_H-M   'P 1'
#
loop_
_entity.id
_entity.type
_entity.pdbx_description
1 polymer ?
#
loop_
_entity_poly.entity_id
_entity_poly.type
_entity_poly.pdbx_seq_one_letter_code
_entity_poly.pdbx_strand_id
1 'polypeptide(L)'
;MEKYKLSILCGAMLLTACGGGNGGNNNSTEVKPEPVPTPTCTSTQYLEGNICKDKVAQTITGLTLPNSINVDQTVSLSAQSSAGLALTYTSKTVDNCRITGDLGQQKVEMFSVGVCTIEANQAGNGKTLAALPVSASSTILPVLTTTGITLCGTNDKNNLVCNASNLGELLGLGQDGEVQAGKKMTYSLIKHNNDECIKDQITGLVWEQKTADAKLRDSNWRYSWFNANTQTNGGNAGSQASSTTCGSTLTSCNTTAYIEALNKANYCGYNDWRLPTRSELINLTDYSSTQPSLNPIFTNTTVVDRYWSSTTSTKQSTQAWMSDFKDGAASPAFKDYMGHIRAVRASQ
;
A
#
# COMPACT_ATOMS: atom_id res chain seq x y z
N MET A 1 16.97 39.37 -4.52
CA MET A 1 15.61 39.86 -4.79
C MET A 1 14.69 38.80 -4.18
N GLU A 2 13.94 38.96 -3.12
CA GLU A 2 13.59 40.05 -2.21
C GLU A 2 13.19 39.33 -0.90
N LYS A 3 13.61 39.84 0.27
CA LYS A 3 13.34 39.23 1.58
C LYS A 3 12.16 39.97 2.21
N TYR A 4 11.08 39.27 2.56
CA TYR A 4 10.08 39.78 3.50
C TYR A 4 10.31 39.19 4.90
N LYS A 5 10.70 40.07 5.83
CA LYS A 5 10.66 39.89 7.29
C LYS A 5 9.51 40.73 7.84
N LEU A 6 8.71 40.18 8.76
CA LEU A 6 7.89 40.89 9.76
C LEU A 6 7.30 39.80 10.69
N SER A 7 7.21 39.89 12.01
CA SER A 7 7.78 40.72 13.08
C SER A 7 7.25 40.11 14.38
N ILE A 8 8.14 39.73 15.30
CA ILE A 8 7.78 39.34 16.68
C ILE A 8 7.94 40.59 17.53
N LEU A 9 6.84 41.10 18.10
CA LEU A 9 6.88 42.15 19.12
C LEU A 9 6.98 41.50 20.50
N CYS A 10 8.12 41.72 21.16
CA CYS A 10 8.29 41.56 22.60
C CYS A 10 8.56 42.98 23.14
N GLY A 11 7.72 43.46 24.06
CA GLY A 11 7.85 44.79 24.65
C GLY A 11 7.65 44.73 26.16
N ALA A 12 8.76 44.73 26.89
CA ALA A 12 8.81 45.08 28.31
C ALA A 12 9.18 46.57 28.42
N MET A 13 8.47 47.33 29.25
CA MET A 13 8.92 48.65 29.73
C MET A 13 8.64 48.79 31.23
N LEU A 14 9.72 49.00 31.96
CA LEU A 14 9.77 49.66 33.26
C LEU A 14 9.53 51.16 33.08
N LEU A 15 8.86 51.80 34.04
CA LEU A 15 9.05 53.24 34.29
C LEU A 15 8.78 53.60 35.75
N THR A 16 9.70 54.43 36.24
CA THR A 16 9.92 54.92 37.59
C THR A 16 9.08 56.16 37.91
N ALA A 17 8.93 56.42 39.20
CA ALA A 17 8.11 57.44 39.84
C ALA A 17 8.48 58.91 39.57
N CYS A 18 7.53 59.82 39.83
CA CYS A 18 7.79 61.15 40.39
C CYS A 18 6.63 61.62 41.26
N GLY A 19 6.94 62.19 42.43
CA GLY A 19 5.99 62.62 43.45
C GLY A 19 5.52 64.08 43.32
N GLY A 20 4.53 64.43 44.15
CA GLY A 20 4.04 65.79 44.39
C GLY A 20 2.80 65.75 45.28
N GLY A 21 2.83 66.43 46.43
CA GLY A 21 1.95 66.16 47.57
C GLY A 21 0.82 67.17 47.85
N ASN A 22 0.16 66.87 48.97
CA ASN A 22 -0.51 67.74 49.95
C ASN A 22 -2.05 67.84 49.96
N GLY A 23 -2.63 67.40 51.10
CA GLY A 23 -3.68 68.13 51.82
C GLY A 23 -5.14 67.77 51.56
N GLY A 24 -5.76 67.03 52.48
CA GLY A 24 -7.23 66.96 52.58
C GLY A 24 -7.74 65.79 53.40
N ASN A 25 -7.82 65.96 54.72
CA ASN A 25 -8.56 65.06 55.60
C ASN A 25 -10.05 65.09 55.24
N ASN A 26 -10.61 63.96 54.84
CA ASN A 26 -12.01 63.62 55.11
C ASN A 26 -12.11 62.13 55.41
N ASN A 27 -12.58 61.86 56.62
CA ASN A 27 -12.80 60.55 57.19
C ASN A 27 -13.99 59.87 56.49
N SER A 28 -13.71 58.87 55.69
CA SER A 28 -14.68 57.84 55.28
C SER A 28 -13.94 56.52 55.17
N THR A 29 -13.94 55.75 56.26
CA THR A 29 -13.52 54.35 56.29
C THR A 29 -14.50 53.52 55.47
N GLU A 30 -14.33 53.49 54.15
CA GLU A 30 -14.86 52.42 53.32
C GLU A 30 -13.84 51.28 53.37
N VAL A 31 -14.12 50.27 54.19
CA VAL A 31 -13.34 49.03 54.23
C VAL A 31 -13.54 48.35 52.88
N LYS A 32 -12.56 48.49 51.97
CA LYS A 32 -12.46 47.66 50.77
C LYS A 32 -12.56 46.19 51.23
N PRO A 33 -13.54 45.39 50.77
CA PRO A 33 -13.63 44.00 51.16
C PRO A 33 -12.29 43.33 50.83
N GLU A 34 -11.64 42.73 51.83
CA GLU A 34 -10.51 41.85 51.56
C GLU A 34 -10.99 40.80 50.55
N PRO A 35 -10.28 40.59 49.43
CA PRO A 35 -10.66 39.55 48.48
C PRO A 35 -10.67 38.22 49.23
N VAL A 36 -11.85 37.59 49.29
CA VAL A 36 -12.02 36.27 49.91
C VAL A 36 -10.94 35.36 49.32
N PRO A 37 -10.05 34.74 50.13
CA PRO A 37 -8.97 33.94 49.61
C PRO A 37 -9.56 32.81 48.78
N THR A 38 -9.30 32.84 47.47
CA THR A 38 -9.72 31.77 46.57
C THR A 38 -8.94 30.52 46.96
N PRO A 39 -9.63 29.40 47.31
CA PRO A 39 -8.93 28.21 47.76
C PRO A 39 -8.09 27.65 46.61
N THR A 40 -6.83 27.33 46.91
CA THR A 40 -5.92 26.70 45.96
C THR A 40 -6.14 25.19 46.00
N CYS A 41 -6.74 24.64 44.95
CA CYS A 41 -7.01 23.20 44.85
C CYS A 41 -5.75 22.41 44.49
N THR A 42 -5.71 21.13 44.87
CA THR A 42 -4.61 20.23 44.51
C THR A 42 -4.65 19.83 43.03
N SER A 43 -3.60 19.18 42.53
CA SER A 43 -3.55 18.71 41.13
C SER A 43 -4.64 17.68 40.78
N THR A 44 -5.21 16.99 41.79
CA THR A 44 -6.30 16.03 41.66
C THR A 44 -7.69 16.64 41.82
N GLN A 45 -7.78 17.96 41.98
CA GLN A 45 -9.02 18.69 42.23
C GLN A 45 -9.23 19.82 41.20
N TYR A 46 -10.45 20.33 41.14
CA TYR A 46 -10.81 21.53 40.38
C TYR A 46 -11.69 22.46 41.22
N LEU A 47 -11.60 23.75 40.97
CA LEU A 47 -12.37 24.76 41.68
C LEU A 47 -13.72 24.96 41.00
N GLU A 48 -14.82 24.80 41.75
CA GLU A 48 -16.17 25.11 41.27
C GLU A 48 -16.99 25.72 42.42
N GLY A 49 -17.43 26.96 42.26
CA GLY A 49 -18.19 27.67 43.30
C GLY A 49 -17.38 27.93 44.59
N ASN A 50 -16.10 28.26 44.46
CA ASN A 50 -15.17 28.48 45.58
C ASN A 50 -14.95 27.24 46.48
N ILE A 51 -15.27 26.04 45.98
CA ILE A 51 -15.07 24.76 46.65
C ILE A 51 -14.19 23.89 45.76
N CYS A 52 -13.17 23.26 46.34
CA CYS A 52 -12.37 22.26 45.63
C CYS A 52 -13.14 20.95 45.53
N LYS A 53 -13.33 20.46 44.30
CA LYS A 53 -13.97 19.17 44.00
C LYS A 53 -12.96 18.21 43.42
N ASP A 54 -13.05 16.95 43.81
CA ASP A 54 -12.17 15.91 43.27
C ASP A 54 -12.46 15.65 41.79
N LYS A 55 -11.39 15.50 41.00
CA LYS A 55 -11.48 15.03 39.63
C LYS A 55 -11.88 13.56 39.61
N VAL A 56 -12.66 13.18 38.61
CA VAL A 56 -13.13 11.80 38.45
C VAL A 56 -12.01 10.94 37.85
N ALA A 57 -11.78 9.76 38.41
CA ALA A 57 -10.85 8.78 37.85
C ALA A 57 -11.43 8.14 36.57
N GLN A 58 -10.56 7.75 35.64
CA GLN A 58 -10.96 7.10 34.40
C GLN A 58 -10.03 5.93 34.05
N THR A 59 -10.51 5.05 33.17
CA THR A 59 -9.77 3.89 32.68
C THR A 59 -9.75 3.83 31.16
N ILE A 60 -8.80 3.08 30.59
CA ILE A 60 -8.74 2.74 29.17
C ILE A 60 -9.12 1.26 29.02
N THR A 61 -10.02 0.94 28.11
CA THR A 61 -10.44 -0.44 27.81
C THR A 61 -10.42 -0.71 26.31
N GLY A 62 -10.42 -1.98 25.92
CA GLY A 62 -10.56 -2.38 24.51
C GLY A 62 -9.30 -2.24 23.65
N LEU A 63 -8.13 -1.98 24.23
CA LEU A 63 -6.87 -2.08 23.47
C LEU A 63 -6.52 -3.57 23.29
N THR A 64 -6.76 -4.07 22.09
CA THR A 64 -6.41 -5.44 21.71
C THR A 64 -5.62 -5.45 20.41
N LEU A 65 -4.61 -6.33 20.36
CA LEU A 65 -3.93 -6.71 19.12
C LEU A 65 -4.06 -8.24 18.97
N PRO A 66 -4.07 -8.77 17.74
CA PRO A 66 -4.01 -10.22 17.54
C PRO A 66 -2.70 -10.79 18.11
N ASN A 67 -2.71 -12.04 18.56
CA ASN A 67 -1.51 -12.68 19.13
C ASN A 67 -0.34 -12.73 18.15
N SER A 68 -0.65 -12.95 16.86
CA SER A 68 0.28 -12.86 15.76
C SER A 68 -0.33 -12.15 14.56
N ILE A 69 0.53 -11.51 13.77
CA ILE A 69 0.16 -10.79 12.55
C ILE A 69 1.34 -10.82 11.58
N ASN A 70 1.08 -10.79 10.27
CA ASN A 70 2.17 -10.76 9.31
C ASN A 70 2.69 -9.34 9.05
N VAL A 71 3.95 -9.22 8.61
CA VAL A 71 4.48 -7.98 8.00
C VAL A 71 3.55 -7.52 6.87
N ASP A 72 3.49 -6.21 6.65
CA ASP A 72 2.65 -5.50 5.67
C ASP A 72 1.13 -5.51 5.96
N GLN A 73 0.72 -6.06 7.11
CA GLN A 73 -0.66 -5.94 7.58
C GLN A 73 -0.86 -4.75 8.51
N THR A 74 -2.11 -4.29 8.60
CA THR A 74 -2.53 -3.21 9.48
C THR A 74 -3.61 -3.63 10.45
N VAL A 75 -3.58 -3.11 11.67
CA VAL A 75 -4.62 -3.33 12.70
C VAL A 75 -5.26 -1.99 13.06
N SER A 76 -6.59 -1.89 13.00
CA SER A 76 -7.31 -0.71 13.50
C SER A 76 -7.34 -0.70 15.03
N LEU A 77 -7.07 0.46 15.62
CA LEU A 77 -7.12 0.66 17.06
C LEU A 77 -8.49 1.21 17.47
N SER A 78 -9.11 0.63 18.49
CA SER A 78 -10.48 0.98 18.93
C SER A 78 -10.63 1.06 20.45
N ALA A 79 -9.54 1.28 21.19
CA ALA A 79 -9.59 1.45 22.64
C ALA A 79 -10.42 2.69 23.02
N GLN A 80 -11.03 2.66 24.20
CA GLN A 80 -11.94 3.69 24.69
C GLN A 80 -11.55 4.17 26.09
N SER A 81 -11.69 5.48 26.32
CA SER A 81 -11.65 6.06 27.67
C SER A 81 -13.05 5.96 28.29
N SER A 82 -13.13 5.56 29.57
CA SER A 82 -14.39 5.57 30.33
C SER A 82 -15.00 6.97 30.50
N ALA A 83 -14.22 8.03 30.26
CA ALA A 83 -14.65 9.43 30.26
C ALA A 83 -14.99 9.97 28.86
N GLY A 84 -14.94 9.13 27.81
CA GLY A 84 -15.22 9.54 26.43
C GLY A 84 -14.17 10.45 25.80
N LEU A 85 -12.97 10.54 26.40
CA LEU A 85 -11.88 11.41 25.92
C LEU A 85 -11.04 10.70 24.84
N ALA A 86 -10.63 11.46 23.82
CA ALA A 86 -9.85 10.94 22.70
C ALA A 86 -8.46 10.44 23.15
N LEU A 87 -8.13 9.19 22.83
CA LEU A 87 -6.87 8.57 23.21
C LEU A 87 -5.71 9.01 22.30
N THR A 88 -4.50 8.88 22.84
CA THR A 88 -3.25 8.99 22.08
C THR A 88 -2.55 7.64 22.08
N TYR A 89 -2.05 7.20 20.93
CA TYR A 89 -1.34 5.94 20.79
C TYR A 89 0.14 6.18 20.48
N THR A 90 1.00 5.33 21.00
CA THR A 90 2.43 5.37 20.74
C THR A 90 2.96 3.97 20.51
N SER A 91 3.78 3.79 19.47
CA SER A 91 4.54 2.55 19.29
C SER A 91 5.75 2.56 20.21
N LYS A 92 5.88 1.53 21.05
CA LYS A 92 7.07 1.31 21.91
C LYS A 92 8.17 0.59 21.15
N THR A 93 7.86 -0.02 20.00
CA THR A 93 8.77 -0.81 19.16
C THR A 93 8.79 -0.20 17.76
N VAL A 94 9.40 0.99 17.66
CA VAL A 94 9.38 1.84 16.47
C VAL A 94 10.17 1.28 15.29
N ASP A 95 11.00 0.26 15.50
CA ASP A 95 11.70 -0.45 14.43
C ASP A 95 10.85 -1.56 13.80
N ASN A 96 9.72 -1.90 14.44
CA ASN A 96 8.85 -3.01 14.06
C ASN A 96 7.49 -2.57 13.54
N CYS A 97 6.90 -1.55 14.17
CA CYS A 97 5.58 -1.05 13.83
C CYS A 97 5.41 0.44 14.14
N ARG A 98 4.50 1.09 13.41
CA ARG A 98 4.18 2.52 13.57
C ARG A 98 2.67 2.77 13.61
N ILE A 99 2.28 3.87 14.22
CA ILE A 99 0.89 4.35 14.20
C ILE A 99 0.68 5.26 12.98
N THR A 100 -0.40 5.05 12.26
CA THR A 100 -0.83 5.88 11.12
C THR A 100 -2.31 6.25 11.24
N GLY A 101 -2.76 7.23 10.46
CA GLY A 101 -4.16 7.67 10.42
C GLY A 101 -4.50 8.82 11.38
N ASP A 102 -5.64 9.46 11.12
CA ASP A 102 -6.14 10.59 11.89
C ASP A 102 -6.75 10.16 13.23
N LEU A 103 -6.90 11.13 14.14
CA LEU A 103 -7.53 10.92 15.45
C LEU A 103 -8.89 10.21 15.31
N GLY A 104 -9.03 9.06 15.96
CA GLY A 104 -10.26 8.23 15.91
C GLY A 104 -10.32 7.19 14.79
N GLN A 105 -9.36 7.20 13.84
CA GLN A 105 -9.22 6.16 12.81
C GLN A 105 -7.79 5.60 12.74
N GLN A 106 -7.07 5.65 13.86
CA GLN A 106 -5.69 5.22 13.94
C GLN A 106 -5.53 3.72 13.70
N LYS A 107 -4.45 3.39 13.01
CA LYS A 107 -4.06 2.03 12.68
C LYS A 107 -2.61 1.79 13.08
N VAL A 108 -2.27 0.54 13.32
CA VAL A 108 -0.91 0.05 13.48
C VAL A 108 -0.48 -0.58 12.16
N GLU A 109 0.63 -0.16 11.60
CA GLU A 109 1.26 -0.76 10.41
C GLU A 109 2.47 -1.58 10.84
N MET A 110 2.51 -2.85 10.42
CA MET A 110 3.60 -3.79 10.73
C MET A 110 4.59 -3.82 9.56
N PHE A 111 5.85 -3.48 9.79
CA PHE A 111 6.83 -3.38 8.69
C PHE A 111 8.15 -4.11 8.95
N SER A 112 8.37 -4.67 10.15
CA SER A 112 9.52 -5.54 10.41
C SER A 112 9.19 -6.65 11.41
N VAL A 113 9.67 -7.86 11.13
CA VAL A 113 9.50 -9.06 11.99
C VAL A 113 10.00 -8.81 13.40
N GLY A 114 9.29 -9.31 14.41
CA GLY A 114 9.62 -9.08 15.81
C GLY A 114 8.37 -8.97 16.67
N VAL A 115 8.40 -8.09 17.67
CA VAL A 115 7.22 -7.80 18.51
C VAL A 115 6.81 -6.36 18.28
N CYS A 116 5.54 -6.15 17.99
CA CYS A 116 4.93 -4.83 18.02
C CYS A 116 4.28 -4.59 19.37
N THR A 117 4.63 -3.50 20.07
CA THR A 117 3.97 -3.09 21.31
C THR A 117 3.43 -1.68 21.17
N ILE A 118 2.12 -1.53 21.36
CA ILE A 118 1.41 -0.24 21.32
C ILE A 118 0.91 0.11 22.70
N GLU A 119 1.11 1.36 23.11
CA GLU A 119 0.58 1.93 24.35
C GLU A 119 -0.49 2.99 24.04
N ALA A 120 -1.63 2.88 24.70
CA ALA A 120 -2.69 3.87 24.71
C ALA A 120 -2.59 4.75 25.96
N ASN A 121 -2.62 6.06 25.77
CA ASN A 121 -2.48 7.08 26.81
C ASN A 121 -3.67 8.06 26.80
N GLN A 122 -4.08 8.48 28.01
CA GLN A 122 -5.11 9.49 28.21
C GLN A 122 -4.77 10.42 29.38
N ALA A 123 -4.53 11.70 29.08
CA ALA A 123 -4.08 12.69 30.05
C ALA A 123 -5.18 13.22 30.98
N GLY A 124 -6.47 12.99 30.66
CA GLY A 124 -7.58 13.61 31.39
C GLY A 124 -7.81 15.06 30.97
N ASN A 125 -8.53 15.80 31.80
CA ASN A 125 -8.86 17.21 31.54
C ASN A 125 -9.06 17.97 32.86
N GLY A 126 -9.68 19.16 32.80
CA GLY A 126 -9.94 19.97 33.99
C GLY A 126 -10.76 19.27 35.08
N LYS A 127 -11.59 18.27 34.75
CA LYS A 127 -12.49 17.55 35.67
C LYS A 127 -12.20 16.04 35.78
N THR A 128 -11.30 15.50 34.96
CA THR A 128 -10.97 14.06 34.91
C THR A 128 -9.47 13.85 35.11
N LEU A 129 -9.09 12.89 35.94
CA LEU A 129 -7.69 12.49 36.15
C LEU A 129 -7.12 11.78 34.92
N ALA A 130 -5.80 11.72 34.78
CA ALA A 130 -5.17 10.87 33.76
C ALA A 130 -5.50 9.38 34.00
N ALA A 131 -5.67 8.61 32.92
CA ALA A 131 -5.83 7.17 33.01
C ALA A 131 -4.46 6.49 33.16
N LEU A 132 -4.42 5.32 33.80
CA LEU A 132 -3.25 4.45 33.71
C LEU A 132 -3.06 3.99 32.24
N PRO A 133 -1.85 4.10 31.67
CA PRO A 133 -1.60 3.64 30.31
C PRO A 133 -1.85 2.14 30.16
N VAL A 134 -2.39 1.73 29.02
CA VAL A 134 -2.63 0.31 28.69
C VAL A 134 -1.80 -0.03 27.46
N SER A 135 -1.11 -1.18 27.49
CA SER A 135 -0.33 -1.67 26.36
C SER A 135 -0.87 -3.00 25.84
N ALA A 136 -0.76 -3.22 24.54
CA ALA A 136 -0.98 -4.51 23.90
C ALA A 136 0.19 -4.82 22.95
N SER A 137 0.49 -6.12 22.82
CA SER A 137 1.58 -6.59 21.98
C SER A 137 1.11 -7.65 20.99
N SER A 138 1.78 -7.72 19.85
CA SER A 138 1.59 -8.74 18.81
C SER A 138 2.93 -9.25 18.31
N THR A 139 3.02 -10.55 18.03
CA THR A 139 4.18 -11.11 17.33
C THR A 139 4.03 -10.87 15.84
N ILE A 140 4.94 -10.10 15.25
CA ILE A 140 5.01 -9.90 13.80
C ILE A 140 5.75 -11.09 13.20
N LEU A 141 5.01 -11.91 12.46
CA LEU A 141 5.53 -13.03 11.70
C LEU A 141 5.94 -12.57 10.29
N PRO A 142 6.94 -13.23 9.68
CA PRO A 142 7.18 -13.06 8.25
C PRO A 142 5.96 -13.57 7.46
N VAL A 143 5.69 -12.96 6.31
CA VAL A 143 4.78 -13.57 5.32
C VAL A 143 5.47 -14.83 4.81
N LEU A 144 4.91 -16.00 5.10
CA LEU A 144 5.41 -17.27 4.57
C LEU A 144 5.14 -17.30 3.06
N THR A 145 6.19 -16.98 2.29
CA THR A 145 6.31 -17.35 0.87
C THR A 145 6.41 -18.88 0.76
N THR A 146 6.13 -19.47 -0.40
CA THR A 146 6.07 -20.93 -0.64
C THR A 146 7.35 -21.67 -0.19
N THR A 147 8.49 -20.98 -0.10
CA THR A 147 9.77 -21.47 0.44
C THR A 147 10.11 -20.97 1.85
N GLY A 148 9.39 -19.98 2.38
CA GLY A 148 9.65 -19.31 3.65
C GLY A 148 10.81 -18.30 3.61
N ILE A 149 11.42 -18.08 2.45
CA ILE A 149 12.58 -17.21 2.25
C ILE A 149 12.15 -15.97 1.48
N THR A 150 12.36 -14.78 2.07
CA THR A 150 12.07 -13.47 1.47
C THR A 150 13.29 -12.58 1.34
N LEU A 151 14.43 -13.07 1.81
CA LEU A 151 15.71 -12.38 1.84
C LEU A 151 16.75 -13.24 1.12
N CYS A 152 17.70 -12.57 0.49
CA CYS A 152 18.72 -13.21 -0.31
C CYS A 152 19.96 -13.57 0.52
N GLY A 153 20.81 -14.39 -0.08
CA GLY A 153 22.07 -14.81 0.48
C GLY A 153 23.23 -14.53 -0.45
N THR A 154 24.41 -14.44 0.15
CA THR A 154 25.70 -14.62 -0.51
C THR A 154 26.36 -15.86 0.06
N ASN A 155 27.54 -16.23 -0.44
CA ASN A 155 28.31 -17.35 0.09
C ASN A 155 28.60 -17.22 1.60
N ASP A 156 28.66 -15.99 2.12
CA ASP A 156 29.12 -15.70 3.48
C ASP A 156 28.06 -15.03 4.38
N LYS A 157 26.91 -14.60 3.83
CA LYS A 157 25.88 -13.84 4.56
C LYS A 157 24.47 -14.20 4.10
N ASN A 158 23.58 -14.41 5.06
CA ASN A 158 22.15 -14.63 4.85
C ASN A 158 21.33 -13.40 5.24
N ASN A 159 20.02 -13.44 4.98
CA ASN A 159 19.05 -12.41 5.37
C ASN A 159 19.33 -11.02 4.77
N LEU A 160 19.81 -10.96 3.54
CA LEU A 160 20.09 -9.72 2.83
C LEU A 160 18.86 -9.24 2.06
N VAL A 161 18.64 -7.92 2.00
CA VAL A 161 17.65 -7.36 1.07
C VAL A 161 18.11 -7.64 -0.37
N CYS A 162 17.22 -8.20 -1.19
CA CYS A 162 17.50 -8.60 -2.56
C CYS A 162 17.63 -7.38 -3.49
N ASN A 163 18.81 -6.76 -3.49
CA ASN A 163 19.12 -5.59 -4.30
C ASN A 163 20.58 -5.58 -4.77
N ALA A 164 20.89 -4.73 -5.75
CA ALA A 164 22.20 -4.66 -6.38
C ALA A 164 23.33 -4.35 -5.39
N SER A 165 23.06 -3.51 -4.37
CA SER A 165 24.07 -3.16 -3.37
C SER A 165 24.48 -4.33 -2.48
N ASN A 166 23.58 -5.26 -2.21
CA ASN A 166 23.85 -6.40 -1.33
C ASN A 166 24.33 -7.64 -2.09
N LEU A 167 23.96 -7.79 -3.36
CA LEU A 167 24.16 -9.02 -4.12
C LEU A 167 25.13 -8.87 -5.28
N GLY A 168 25.35 -7.66 -5.81
CA GLY A 168 26.20 -7.46 -6.99
C GLY A 168 25.79 -8.38 -8.14
N GLU A 169 26.73 -9.22 -8.59
CA GLU A 169 26.53 -10.21 -9.66
C GLU A 169 25.58 -11.36 -9.27
N LEU A 170 25.30 -11.55 -7.98
CA LEU A 170 24.35 -12.56 -7.50
C LEU A 170 22.89 -12.10 -7.62
N LEU A 171 22.66 -10.84 -7.99
CA LEU A 171 21.33 -10.30 -8.23
C LEU A 171 20.79 -10.80 -9.59
N GLY A 172 19.56 -11.31 -9.61
CA GLY A 172 18.88 -11.76 -10.82
C GLY A 172 19.19 -13.20 -11.22
N LEU A 173 19.86 -13.95 -10.34
CA LEU A 173 20.09 -15.39 -10.51
C LEU A 173 18.85 -16.23 -10.14
N GLY A 174 17.79 -15.59 -9.65
CA GLY A 174 16.55 -16.26 -9.27
C GLY A 174 16.65 -16.93 -7.91
N GLN A 175 17.34 -16.30 -6.94
CA GLN A 175 17.36 -16.83 -5.57
C GLN A 175 15.95 -16.83 -4.98
N ASP A 176 15.64 -17.75 -4.06
CA ASP A 176 14.29 -17.87 -3.47
C ASP A 176 13.76 -16.54 -2.89
N GLY A 177 14.64 -15.73 -2.29
CA GLY A 177 14.31 -14.38 -1.81
C GLY A 177 14.01 -13.37 -2.93
N GLU A 178 14.63 -13.50 -4.11
CA GLU A 178 14.35 -12.67 -5.29
C GLU A 178 13.01 -13.01 -5.92
N VAL A 179 12.67 -14.31 -5.93
CA VAL A 179 11.46 -14.82 -6.57
C VAL A 179 10.19 -14.39 -5.80
N GLN A 180 10.30 -14.06 -4.50
CA GLN A 180 9.19 -13.65 -3.62
C GLN A 180 7.96 -14.57 -3.75
N ALA A 181 8.16 -15.87 -4.00
CA ALA A 181 7.12 -16.82 -4.36
C ALA A 181 6.03 -16.90 -3.28
N GLY A 182 4.79 -16.51 -3.56
CA GLY A 182 3.68 -16.57 -2.58
C GLY A 182 3.42 -15.27 -1.83
N LYS A 183 4.19 -14.20 -2.09
CA LYS A 183 3.75 -12.85 -1.71
C LYS A 183 2.48 -12.52 -2.51
N LYS A 184 1.45 -12.00 -1.82
CA LYS A 184 0.24 -11.58 -2.52
C LYS A 184 0.61 -10.49 -3.51
N MET A 185 0.30 -10.73 -4.78
CA MET A 185 0.53 -9.76 -5.84
C MET A 185 -0.28 -8.50 -5.57
N THR A 186 0.39 -7.36 -5.58
CA THR A 186 -0.23 -6.04 -5.39
C THR A 186 0.02 -5.19 -6.62
N TYR A 187 -0.95 -4.37 -6.96
CA TYR A 187 -1.00 -3.67 -8.23
C TYR A 187 -1.47 -2.24 -8.02
N SER A 188 -1.03 -1.33 -8.88
CA SER A 188 -1.52 0.04 -8.95
C SER A 188 -1.76 0.46 -10.39
N LEU A 189 -2.82 1.22 -10.64
CA LEU A 189 -2.99 1.89 -11.92
C LEU A 189 -1.97 3.01 -12.03
N ILE A 190 -1.28 3.05 -13.16
CA ILE A 190 -0.43 4.15 -13.57
C ILE A 190 -0.98 4.74 -14.85
N LYS A 191 -0.96 6.07 -14.95
CA LYS A 191 -1.41 6.79 -16.13
C LYS A 191 -0.21 7.43 -16.81
N HIS A 192 0.00 7.10 -18.07
CA HIS A 192 1.09 7.65 -18.85
C HIS A 192 0.64 7.85 -20.30
N ASN A 193 1.01 8.98 -20.90
CA ASN A 193 0.55 9.36 -22.25
C ASN A 193 -1.00 9.26 -22.44
N ASN A 194 -1.76 9.66 -21.42
CA ASN A 194 -3.23 9.56 -21.34
C ASN A 194 -3.82 8.14 -21.31
N ASP A 195 -3.01 7.10 -21.38
CA ASP A 195 -3.42 5.71 -21.21
C ASP A 195 -3.23 5.25 -19.75
N GLU A 196 -4.11 4.36 -19.30
CA GLU A 196 -3.95 3.64 -18.03
C GLU A 196 -3.30 2.28 -18.31
N CYS A 197 -2.27 1.94 -17.55
CA CYS A 197 -1.66 0.62 -17.48
C CYS A 197 -1.46 0.20 -16.01
N ILE A 198 -1.16 -1.07 -15.76
CA ILE A 198 -1.11 -1.63 -14.40
C ILE A 198 0.33 -1.90 -14.02
N LYS A 199 0.82 -1.29 -12.94
CA LYS A 199 2.13 -1.64 -12.36
C LYS A 199 1.95 -2.72 -11.30
N ASP A 200 2.67 -3.82 -11.46
CA ASP A 200 2.88 -4.85 -10.45
C ASP A 200 3.95 -4.36 -9.46
N GLN A 201 3.57 -4.29 -8.18
CA GLN A 201 4.42 -3.77 -7.12
C GLN A 201 5.37 -4.83 -6.54
N ILE A 202 5.18 -6.11 -6.90
CA ILE A 202 6.03 -7.22 -6.45
C ILE A 202 7.15 -7.47 -7.46
N THR A 203 6.79 -7.62 -8.74
CA THR A 203 7.77 -7.93 -9.79
C THR A 203 8.30 -6.70 -10.51
N GLY A 204 7.66 -5.53 -10.33
CA GLY A 204 7.95 -4.32 -11.07
C GLY A 204 7.37 -4.29 -12.49
N LEU A 205 6.90 -5.42 -13.01
CA LEU A 205 6.35 -5.53 -14.37
C LEU A 205 5.19 -4.55 -14.58
N VAL A 206 5.06 -4.08 -15.82
CA VAL A 206 3.91 -3.26 -16.23
C VAL A 206 3.06 -4.07 -17.20
N TRP A 207 1.77 -4.13 -16.90
CA TRP A 207 0.77 -4.91 -17.59
C TRP A 207 -0.19 -4.02 -18.36
N GLU A 208 -0.62 -4.53 -19.51
CA GLU A 208 -1.63 -3.88 -20.34
C GLU A 208 -2.99 -3.85 -19.66
N GLN A 209 -3.70 -2.72 -19.72
CA GLN A 209 -5.13 -2.61 -19.41
C GLN A 209 -5.95 -2.93 -20.66
N LYS A 210 -7.04 -3.70 -20.53
CA LYS A 210 -7.95 -3.98 -21.65
C LYS A 210 -9.06 -2.92 -21.71
N THR A 211 -9.67 -2.75 -22.88
CA THR A 211 -10.82 -1.86 -23.12
C THR A 211 -12.06 -2.65 -23.51
N ALA A 212 -13.21 -1.98 -23.57
CA ALA A 212 -14.47 -2.47 -24.13
C ALA A 212 -15.02 -1.42 -25.10
N ASP A 213 -14.26 -1.13 -26.17
CA ASP A 213 -14.46 -0.01 -27.09
C ASP A 213 -14.32 -0.36 -28.58
N ALA A 214 -14.25 -1.66 -28.90
CA ALA A 214 -14.01 -2.22 -30.22
C ALA A 214 -12.74 -1.71 -30.93
N LYS A 215 -11.77 -1.18 -30.18
CA LYS A 215 -10.45 -0.79 -30.71
C LYS A 215 -9.42 -1.87 -30.45
N LEU A 216 -8.16 -1.64 -30.84
CA LEU A 216 -7.07 -2.63 -30.76
C LEU A 216 -7.05 -3.44 -29.44
N ARG A 217 -7.22 -2.77 -28.29
CA ARG A 217 -7.13 -3.38 -26.95
C ARG A 217 -8.47 -3.91 -26.42
N ASP A 218 -9.49 -4.06 -27.26
CA ASP A 218 -10.79 -4.57 -26.81
C ASP A 218 -10.66 -5.99 -26.23
N SER A 219 -11.36 -6.23 -25.14
CA SER A 219 -11.35 -7.50 -24.41
C SER A 219 -12.01 -8.66 -25.16
N ASN A 220 -12.86 -8.38 -26.15
CA ASN A 220 -13.55 -9.39 -26.94
C ASN A 220 -12.69 -9.93 -28.09
N TRP A 221 -11.59 -9.25 -28.43
CA TRP A 221 -10.72 -9.69 -29.53
C TRP A 221 -9.99 -10.97 -29.19
N ARG A 222 -9.92 -11.82 -30.22
CA ARG A 222 -9.27 -13.13 -30.16
C ARG A 222 -8.17 -13.21 -31.19
N TYR A 223 -7.13 -13.95 -30.83
CA TYR A 223 -5.88 -14.04 -31.57
C TYR A 223 -5.40 -15.49 -31.62
N SER A 224 -4.85 -15.85 -32.77
CA SER A 224 -4.00 -17.04 -32.92
C SER A 224 -2.63 -16.80 -32.28
N TRP A 225 -1.96 -17.88 -31.92
CA TRP A 225 -0.55 -17.80 -31.53
C TRP A 225 0.32 -17.80 -32.79
N PHE A 226 1.20 -16.81 -32.90
CA PHE A 226 2.19 -16.71 -33.97
C PHE A 226 3.52 -16.16 -33.44
N ASN A 227 4.63 -16.70 -33.94
CA ASN A 227 5.98 -16.18 -33.75
C ASN A 227 6.91 -16.68 -34.87
N ALA A 228 7.37 -15.78 -35.73
CA ALA A 228 8.26 -16.12 -36.84
C ALA A 228 9.70 -16.47 -36.40
N ASN A 229 10.11 -16.08 -35.19
CA ASN A 229 11.47 -16.31 -34.72
C ASN A 229 11.67 -17.81 -34.36
N THR A 230 12.46 -18.49 -35.17
CA THR A 230 12.76 -19.93 -35.04
C THR A 230 13.48 -20.30 -33.75
N GLN A 231 14.14 -19.34 -33.09
CA GLN A 231 14.82 -19.58 -31.81
C GLN A 231 13.84 -19.61 -30.62
N THR A 232 12.67 -18.98 -30.75
CA THR A 232 11.73 -18.82 -29.64
C THR A 232 10.35 -19.41 -29.91
N ASN A 233 10.12 -19.94 -31.12
CA ASN A 233 8.83 -20.53 -31.49
C ASN A 233 8.75 -22.05 -31.32
N GLY A 234 9.78 -22.68 -30.73
CA GLY A 234 9.78 -24.12 -30.46
C GLY A 234 9.67 -24.99 -31.72
N GLY A 235 10.06 -24.48 -32.89
CA GLY A 235 10.04 -25.21 -34.15
C GLY A 235 8.73 -25.14 -34.94
N ASN A 236 7.76 -24.32 -34.50
CA ASN A 236 6.53 -24.09 -35.25
C ASN A 236 6.09 -22.62 -35.11
N ALA A 237 5.94 -21.91 -36.21
CA ALA A 237 5.61 -20.49 -36.18
C ALA A 237 4.18 -20.17 -35.73
N GLY A 238 3.29 -21.16 -35.67
CA GLY A 238 1.86 -20.98 -35.40
C GLY A 238 1.09 -20.51 -36.63
N SER A 239 -0.10 -19.96 -36.39
CA SER A 239 -1.09 -19.66 -37.44
C SER A 239 -1.36 -18.15 -37.52
N GLN A 240 -1.78 -17.69 -38.69
CA GLN A 240 -2.23 -16.31 -38.90
C GLN A 240 -3.75 -16.29 -39.06
N ALA A 241 -4.47 -15.81 -38.05
CA ALA A 241 -5.93 -15.75 -38.11
C ALA A 241 -6.44 -14.59 -38.97
N SER A 242 -7.68 -14.76 -39.46
CA SER A 242 -8.46 -13.73 -40.17
C SER A 242 -8.59 -12.44 -39.37
N SER A 243 -8.55 -11.29 -40.06
CA SER A 243 -8.77 -9.96 -39.50
C SER A 243 -10.10 -9.82 -38.73
N THR A 244 -11.11 -10.62 -39.07
CA THR A 244 -12.44 -10.57 -38.44
C THR A 244 -12.43 -11.00 -36.97
N THR A 245 -11.46 -11.81 -36.53
CA THR A 245 -11.39 -12.32 -35.15
C THR A 245 -10.98 -11.27 -34.12
N CYS A 246 -10.41 -10.16 -34.57
CA CYS A 246 -10.07 -8.98 -33.77
C CYS A 246 -10.73 -7.71 -34.34
N GLY A 247 -11.97 -7.83 -34.85
CA GLY A 247 -12.77 -6.68 -35.28
C GLY A 247 -12.20 -5.91 -36.47
N SER A 248 -11.34 -6.55 -37.27
CA SER A 248 -10.56 -5.92 -38.35
C SER A 248 -9.63 -4.79 -37.89
N THR A 249 -9.29 -4.75 -36.60
CA THR A 249 -8.30 -3.79 -36.06
C THR A 249 -6.88 -4.10 -36.55
N LEU A 250 -6.63 -5.33 -36.99
CA LEU A 250 -5.39 -5.78 -37.61
C LEU A 250 -5.68 -6.56 -38.89
N THR A 251 -4.72 -6.57 -39.82
CA THR A 251 -4.79 -7.39 -41.05
C THR A 251 -4.75 -8.88 -40.75
N SER A 252 -3.99 -9.29 -39.73
CA SER A 252 -3.94 -10.67 -39.24
C SER A 252 -3.99 -10.67 -37.72
N CYS A 253 -4.98 -11.34 -37.15
CA CYS A 253 -5.19 -11.36 -35.71
C CYS A 253 -4.36 -12.47 -35.06
N ASN A 254 -3.09 -12.17 -34.84
CA ASN A 254 -2.16 -13.07 -34.15
C ASN A 254 -1.34 -12.33 -33.09
N THR A 255 -0.68 -13.10 -32.21
CA THR A 255 0.09 -12.55 -31.09
C THR A 255 1.20 -11.58 -31.50
N THR A 256 1.95 -11.86 -32.57
CA THR A 256 3.01 -10.95 -33.04
C THR A 256 2.45 -9.64 -33.56
N ALA A 257 1.45 -9.70 -34.45
CA ALA A 257 0.84 -8.52 -35.03
C ALA A 257 0.20 -7.61 -33.97
N TYR A 258 -0.40 -8.20 -32.93
CA TYR A 258 -0.95 -7.47 -31.80
C TYR A 258 0.12 -6.69 -31.02
N ILE A 259 1.22 -7.36 -30.66
CA ILE A 259 2.33 -6.74 -29.93
C ILE A 259 3.00 -5.64 -30.76
N GLU A 260 3.22 -5.86 -32.05
CA GLU A 260 3.77 -4.86 -32.97
C GLU A 260 2.86 -3.62 -33.07
N ALA A 261 1.55 -3.82 -33.18
CA ALA A 261 0.59 -2.72 -33.23
C ALA A 261 0.54 -1.94 -31.91
N LEU A 262 0.60 -2.64 -30.77
CA LEU A 262 0.62 -2.02 -29.44
C LEU A 262 1.88 -1.16 -29.25
N ASN A 263 3.03 -1.67 -29.66
CA ASN A 263 4.31 -0.96 -29.60
C ASN A 263 4.33 0.25 -30.53
N LYS A 264 3.80 0.10 -31.76
CA LYS A 264 3.66 1.21 -32.71
C LYS A 264 2.74 2.32 -32.17
N ALA A 265 1.71 1.96 -31.42
CA ALA A 265 0.81 2.90 -30.77
C ALA A 265 1.46 3.66 -29.59
N ASN A 266 2.65 3.26 -29.14
CA ASN A 266 3.29 3.79 -27.92
C ASN A 266 2.32 3.79 -26.72
N TYR A 267 1.58 2.69 -26.55
CA TYR A 267 0.58 2.56 -25.50
C TYR A 267 1.23 2.72 -24.12
N CYS A 268 0.62 3.56 -23.27
CA CYS A 268 1.19 3.98 -21.98
C CYS A 268 2.59 4.61 -22.10
N GLY A 269 2.94 5.17 -23.26
CA GLY A 269 4.25 5.75 -23.58
C GLY A 269 5.38 4.74 -23.79
N TYR A 270 5.05 3.46 -23.98
CA TYR A 270 6.04 2.39 -24.12
C TYR A 270 5.91 1.67 -25.46
N ASN A 271 7.03 1.16 -25.96
CA ASN A 271 7.15 0.49 -27.26
C ASN A 271 7.94 -0.83 -27.21
N ASP A 272 8.12 -1.37 -26.00
CA ASP A 272 8.80 -2.61 -25.66
C ASP A 272 7.86 -3.62 -25.00
N TRP A 273 6.55 -3.51 -25.27
CA TRP A 273 5.56 -4.51 -24.90
C TRP A 273 5.87 -5.85 -25.54
N ARG A 274 5.58 -6.93 -24.81
CA ARG A 274 5.73 -8.31 -25.27
C ARG A 274 4.60 -9.19 -24.73
N LEU A 275 4.50 -10.39 -25.30
CA LEU A 275 3.66 -11.43 -24.73
C LEU A 275 4.31 -11.95 -23.43
N PRO A 276 3.55 -12.16 -22.35
CA PRO A 276 4.09 -12.66 -21.08
C PRO A 276 4.58 -14.09 -21.24
N THR A 277 5.58 -14.48 -20.47
CA THR A 277 5.96 -15.89 -20.30
C THR A 277 4.87 -16.65 -19.54
N ARG A 278 4.88 -17.98 -19.60
CA ARG A 278 3.98 -18.83 -18.82
C ARG A 278 4.00 -18.47 -17.33
N SER A 279 5.19 -18.31 -16.76
CA SER A 279 5.35 -18.02 -15.33
C SER A 279 4.78 -16.66 -14.94
N GLU A 280 5.05 -15.62 -15.74
CA GLU A 280 4.49 -14.29 -15.50
C GLU A 280 2.96 -14.28 -15.58
N LEU A 281 2.40 -14.96 -16.58
CA LEU A 281 0.95 -14.97 -16.80
C LEU A 281 0.21 -15.73 -15.69
N ILE A 282 0.74 -16.88 -15.25
CA ILE A 282 0.15 -17.66 -14.15
C ILE A 282 0.24 -16.90 -12.82
N ASN A 283 1.29 -16.10 -12.61
CA ASN A 283 1.44 -15.31 -11.40
C ASN A 283 0.41 -14.17 -11.27
N LEU A 284 -0.34 -13.85 -12.33
CA LEU A 284 -1.48 -12.93 -12.21
C LEU A 284 -2.67 -13.54 -11.45
N THR A 285 -2.78 -14.86 -11.39
CA THR A 285 -3.92 -15.55 -10.79
C THR A 285 -4.03 -15.25 -9.29
N ASP A 286 -5.19 -14.74 -8.87
CA ASP A 286 -5.55 -14.55 -7.46
C ASP A 286 -6.49 -15.66 -7.01
N TYR A 287 -5.94 -16.70 -6.37
CA TYR A 287 -6.70 -17.83 -5.84
C TYR A 287 -7.58 -17.49 -4.61
N SER A 288 -7.51 -16.27 -4.07
CA SER A 288 -8.44 -15.81 -3.03
C SER A 288 -9.79 -15.33 -3.61
N SER A 289 -9.86 -15.13 -4.93
CA SER A 289 -11.07 -14.77 -5.66
C SER A 289 -11.53 -15.92 -6.55
N THR A 290 -12.84 -16.08 -6.73
CA THR A 290 -13.39 -17.03 -7.70
C THR A 290 -14.23 -16.26 -8.73
N GLN A 291 -13.89 -16.41 -10.01
CA GLN A 291 -14.60 -15.85 -11.18
C GLN A 291 -14.69 -14.30 -11.25
N PRO A 292 -13.61 -13.58 -11.66
CA PRO A 292 -12.30 -14.11 -12.03
C PRO A 292 -11.40 -14.38 -10.83
N SER A 293 -10.53 -15.37 -10.98
CA SER A 293 -9.33 -15.58 -10.17
C SER A 293 -8.23 -14.58 -10.54
N LEU A 294 -8.57 -13.29 -10.52
CA LEU A 294 -7.70 -12.19 -10.93
C LEU A 294 -7.99 -10.96 -10.07
N ASN A 295 -6.96 -10.16 -9.81
CA ASN A 295 -7.16 -8.91 -9.08
C ASN A 295 -8.14 -7.98 -9.83
N PRO A 296 -9.15 -7.38 -9.18
CA PRO A 296 -10.15 -6.53 -9.82
C PRO A 296 -9.60 -5.31 -10.57
N ILE A 297 -8.36 -4.89 -10.29
CA ILE A 297 -7.67 -3.83 -11.03
C ILE A 297 -7.55 -4.12 -12.53
N PHE A 298 -7.49 -5.41 -12.91
CA PHE A 298 -7.51 -5.86 -14.30
C PHE A 298 -8.93 -5.79 -14.86
N THR A 299 -9.45 -4.57 -15.05
CA THR A 299 -10.74 -4.33 -15.70
C THR A 299 -10.78 -4.83 -17.15
N ASN A 300 -11.99 -5.05 -17.66
CA ASN A 300 -12.25 -5.61 -18.99
C ASN A 300 -11.49 -6.92 -19.25
N THR A 301 -11.37 -7.77 -18.23
CA THR A 301 -10.88 -9.14 -18.39
C THR A 301 -12.07 -10.05 -18.63
N THR A 302 -12.12 -10.68 -19.80
CA THR A 302 -13.09 -11.76 -20.04
C THR A 302 -12.66 -13.05 -19.36
N VAL A 303 -13.64 -13.78 -18.81
CA VAL A 303 -13.50 -15.11 -18.19
C VAL A 303 -14.05 -16.24 -19.06
N VAL A 304 -14.44 -15.91 -20.30
CA VAL A 304 -15.05 -16.87 -21.24
C VAL A 304 -13.97 -17.67 -21.99
N ASP A 305 -12.67 -17.31 -21.84
CA ASP A 305 -11.54 -18.04 -22.43
C ASP A 305 -10.19 -17.67 -21.77
N ARG A 306 -9.11 -18.20 -22.35
CA ARG A 306 -7.74 -18.21 -21.87
C ARG A 306 -6.88 -17.17 -22.58
N TYR A 307 -5.78 -16.81 -21.92
CA TYR A 307 -4.81 -15.82 -22.37
C TYR A 307 -3.53 -16.52 -22.82
N TRP A 308 -2.98 -16.11 -23.97
CA TRP A 308 -1.74 -16.66 -24.51
C TRP A 308 -0.50 -16.21 -23.73
N SER A 309 0.45 -17.14 -23.57
CA SER A 309 1.84 -16.83 -23.21
C SER A 309 2.79 -17.00 -24.40
N SER A 310 3.99 -16.46 -24.30
CA SER A 310 5.09 -16.64 -25.24
C SER A 310 5.74 -18.02 -25.16
N THR A 311 5.41 -18.82 -24.13
CA THR A 311 6.06 -20.09 -23.86
C THR A 311 5.43 -21.21 -24.70
N THR A 312 6.22 -21.78 -25.61
CA THR A 312 5.82 -22.96 -26.38
C THR A 312 5.88 -24.24 -25.54
N SER A 313 5.03 -25.21 -25.85
CA SER A 313 5.04 -26.51 -25.17
C SER A 313 6.28 -27.31 -25.56
N THR A 314 7.02 -27.80 -24.56
CA THR A 314 8.17 -28.70 -24.79
C THR A 314 7.74 -30.10 -25.21
N LYS A 315 6.48 -30.48 -24.95
CA LYS A 315 5.93 -31.78 -25.37
C LYS A 315 5.51 -31.80 -26.83
N GLN A 316 5.04 -30.67 -27.37
CA GLN A 316 4.52 -30.59 -28.72
C GLN A 316 4.69 -29.18 -29.29
N SER A 317 5.49 -29.04 -30.35
CA SER A 317 5.85 -27.74 -30.95
C SER A 317 4.64 -26.97 -31.51
N THR A 318 3.57 -27.67 -31.90
CA THR A 318 2.31 -27.07 -32.38
C THR A 318 1.46 -26.46 -31.28
N GLN A 319 1.89 -26.50 -30.02
CA GLN A 319 1.16 -25.97 -28.88
C GLN A 319 1.96 -24.88 -28.13
N ALA A 320 1.24 -23.96 -27.50
CA ALA A 320 1.79 -22.97 -26.58
C ALA A 320 0.95 -22.89 -25.30
N TRP A 321 1.53 -22.37 -24.22
CA TRP A 321 0.87 -22.30 -22.92
C TRP A 321 -0.13 -21.15 -22.85
N MET A 322 -1.28 -21.42 -22.23
CA MET A 322 -2.31 -20.45 -21.92
C MET A 322 -2.67 -20.48 -20.43
N SER A 323 -3.24 -19.39 -19.93
CA SER A 323 -3.81 -19.27 -18.58
C SER A 323 -5.29 -18.90 -18.64
N ASP A 324 -6.11 -19.61 -17.87
CA ASP A 324 -7.53 -19.34 -17.65
C ASP A 324 -7.71 -18.50 -16.37
N PHE A 325 -8.32 -17.32 -16.47
CA PHE A 325 -8.60 -16.49 -15.31
C PHE A 325 -9.95 -16.78 -14.66
N LYS A 326 -10.77 -17.68 -15.22
CA LYS A 326 -11.99 -18.15 -14.55
C LYS A 326 -11.67 -18.85 -13.23
N ASP A 327 -10.69 -19.76 -13.26
CA ASP A 327 -10.31 -20.62 -12.13
C ASP A 327 -8.79 -20.75 -11.90
N GLY A 328 -7.96 -20.11 -12.74
CA GLY A 328 -6.52 -20.11 -12.58
C GLY A 328 -5.82 -21.30 -13.23
N ALA A 329 -6.52 -22.08 -14.06
CA ALA A 329 -5.95 -23.23 -14.75
C ALA A 329 -4.93 -22.81 -15.82
N ALA A 330 -3.81 -23.51 -15.90
CA ALA A 330 -2.81 -23.32 -16.94
C ALA A 330 -2.61 -24.59 -17.76
N SER A 331 -2.77 -24.50 -19.07
CA SER A 331 -2.65 -25.65 -19.97
C SER A 331 -2.14 -25.23 -21.35
N PRO A 332 -1.41 -26.12 -22.07
CA PRO A 332 -1.08 -25.87 -23.46
C PRO A 332 -2.32 -26.00 -24.36
N ALA A 333 -2.35 -25.22 -25.43
CA ALA A 333 -3.35 -25.29 -26.50
C ALA A 333 -2.67 -25.23 -27.87
N PHE A 334 -3.32 -25.77 -28.90
CA PHE A 334 -2.83 -25.67 -30.27
C PHE A 334 -2.73 -24.20 -30.71
N LYS A 335 -1.65 -23.87 -31.43
CA LYS A 335 -1.34 -22.48 -31.83
C LYS A 335 -2.37 -21.85 -32.78
N ASP A 336 -3.24 -22.65 -33.39
CA ASP A 336 -4.40 -22.22 -34.18
C ASP A 336 -5.65 -21.92 -33.35
N TYR A 337 -5.64 -22.21 -32.05
CA TYR A 337 -6.73 -21.85 -31.14
C TYR A 337 -6.85 -20.33 -30.99
N MET A 338 -8.09 -19.84 -30.90
CA MET A 338 -8.39 -18.42 -30.73
C MET A 338 -8.45 -18.06 -29.24
N GLY A 339 -7.45 -17.32 -28.75
CA GLY A 339 -7.34 -16.89 -27.34
C GLY A 339 -7.20 -15.40 -27.17
N HIS A 340 -7.12 -14.93 -25.92
CA HIS A 340 -6.92 -13.53 -25.58
C HIS A 340 -5.45 -13.19 -25.35
N ILE A 341 -5.13 -11.89 -25.33
CA ILE A 341 -3.79 -11.38 -25.05
C ILE A 341 -3.88 -10.29 -24.00
N ARG A 342 -2.94 -10.32 -23.06
CA ARG A 342 -2.59 -9.19 -22.20
C ARG A 342 -1.09 -9.01 -22.27
N ALA A 343 -0.63 -7.90 -22.84
CA ALA A 343 0.78 -7.64 -22.96
C ALA A 343 1.42 -7.27 -21.60
N VAL A 344 2.73 -7.50 -21.51
CA VAL A 344 3.56 -7.13 -20.36
C VAL A 344 4.86 -6.50 -20.85
N ARG A 345 5.50 -5.71 -20.01
CA ARG A 345 6.85 -5.19 -20.22
C ARG A 345 7.65 -5.20 -18.91
N ALA A 346 8.97 -5.14 -19.03
CA ALA A 346 9.87 -5.03 -17.89
C ALA A 346 9.72 -3.67 -17.18
N SER A 347 10.09 -3.58 -15.90
CA SER A 347 10.18 -2.31 -15.18
C SER A 347 11.31 -1.44 -15.76
N GLN A 348 11.20 -0.11 -15.60
CA GLN A 348 12.36 0.78 -15.63
C GLN A 348 13.03 0.85 -14.27
#